data_AF-A0A357XS97-F1
#
_entry.id   AF-A0A357XS97-F1
#
_cell.length_a   1.000
_cell.length_b   1.000
_cell.length_c   1.000
_cell.angle_alpha   90.00
_cell.angle_beta   90.00
_cell.angle_gamma   90.00
#
_symmetry.space_group_name_H-M   'P 1'
#
loop_
_entity.id
_entity.type
_entity.pdbx_description
1 polymer ?
#
loop_
_entity_poly.entity_id
_entity_poly.type
_entity_poly.pdbx_seq_one_letter_code
_entity_poly.pdbx_strand_id
1 'polypeptide(L)'
;MRADYVMANPPFNDSDWRGDLLKDDRRWKYGTPPAGNANFAWVQHFIHHLAPTGQAGFVLANGSMSSNQSGEGEIRKNIVEADLVDCMVALPGQLFYSTQIPVCLWFLTRDKKNNRFRDRRGSVLFIDARKMGTLIDRVHRELTTEDIKKIADTYHKWRGDKSVKGKYADVPGFCKSATLAEIREHGHILTPGRYVGAEEIEDDVNASLRVHKEWDFDNWNGGTYSHAVYLTIPDSIYLPLIDRKDDIEKKLCSDLEKFNNCPNEHIGAVFLEVDTPSDQHWRENSGLLHPKTKIVSKDIENKIWEQGKFRVFLSHKSEDKVQVGMLRDRLRIWGIHAFVAHEDIEPTAEWQKTIENALATMDSFVALMTDKFHDSNWTDQEVGYAMGSGVPIIAVNLGINPYGFIGKYQAIKSNWEKVENDIVSQLKRVVSIPDFIHAMKESTSDVSCKNLARYLTCLPDLSEREIDRIIDAYNTNAALLDCCDFNGTNQHDKNGSLHSILQKHTRREIIQEMSKKMRALPLPQPSAKSQPYQPEMDEVPF
;
A
#
# COMPACT_ATOMS: atom_id res chain seq x y z
N MET A 1 35.94 31.40 25.87
CA MET A 1 34.92 32.42 25.58
C MET A 1 33.59 31.98 26.19
N ARG A 2 32.81 32.92 26.73
CA ARG A 2 31.41 32.75 27.13
C ARG A 2 30.58 33.81 26.42
N ALA A 3 29.56 33.40 25.66
CA ALA A 3 28.72 34.28 24.84
C ALA A 3 27.31 34.41 25.43
N ASP A 4 26.71 35.59 25.30
CA ASP A 4 25.32 35.83 25.71
C ASP A 4 24.32 35.20 24.73
N TYR A 5 24.66 35.18 23.44
CA TYR A 5 23.85 34.56 22.40
C TYR A 5 24.72 33.66 21.51
N VAL A 6 24.26 32.45 21.23
CA VAL A 6 24.85 31.55 20.24
C VAL A 6 23.80 31.21 19.20
N MET A 7 24.13 31.45 17.92
CA MET A 7 23.29 31.07 16.79
C MET A 7 24.11 30.26 15.80
N ALA A 8 23.57 29.12 15.33
CA ALA A 8 24.32 28.23 14.46
C ALA A 8 23.41 27.40 13.55
N ASN A 9 23.95 27.05 12.38
CA ASN A 9 23.43 26.01 11.50
C ASN A 9 24.60 25.05 11.18
N PRO A 10 24.95 24.14 12.11
CA PRO A 10 26.07 23.23 11.93
C PRO A 10 25.77 22.19 10.83
N PRO A 11 26.79 21.58 10.21
CA PRO A 11 26.58 20.45 9.31
C PRO A 11 25.89 19.30 10.06
N PHE A 12 24.80 18.79 9.48
CA PHE A 12 23.99 17.74 10.11
C PHE A 12 24.64 16.38 9.93
N ASN A 13 24.57 15.54 10.97
CA ASN A 13 25.02 14.16 10.94
C ASN A 13 26.49 13.99 10.48
N ASP A 14 27.34 14.96 10.77
CA ASP A 14 28.75 14.89 10.42
C ASP A 14 29.41 13.72 11.16
N SER A 15 29.99 12.79 10.41
CA SER A 15 30.65 11.59 10.92
C SER A 15 32.18 11.73 10.96
N ASP A 16 32.75 12.72 10.27
CA ASP A 16 34.21 12.95 10.17
C ASP A 16 34.66 14.13 11.07
N TRP A 17 34.03 14.27 12.24
CA TRP A 17 34.33 15.34 13.19
C TRP A 17 35.43 14.96 14.21
N ARG A 18 36.07 13.80 14.03
CA ARG A 18 37.14 13.25 14.87
C ARG A 18 36.74 13.02 16.34
N GLY A 19 35.51 12.59 16.58
CA GLY A 19 34.97 12.36 17.93
C GLY A 19 35.77 11.36 18.77
N ASP A 20 36.44 10.39 18.14
CA ASP A 20 37.29 9.41 18.83
C ASP A 20 38.46 10.02 19.59
N LEU A 21 38.99 11.17 19.12
CA LEU A 21 40.09 11.88 19.77
C LEU A 21 39.62 12.72 20.96
N LEU A 22 38.30 12.85 21.15
CA LEU A 22 37.70 13.79 22.09
C LEU A 22 36.91 13.09 23.21
N LYS A 23 37.06 11.78 23.43
CA LYS A 23 36.22 11.01 24.38
C LYS A 23 36.14 11.62 25.79
N ASP A 24 37.23 12.24 26.25
CA ASP A 24 37.35 12.86 27.59
C ASP A 24 37.25 14.41 27.57
N ASP A 25 36.74 15.00 26.49
CA ASP A 25 36.62 16.46 26.41
C ASP A 25 35.64 17.00 27.46
N ARG A 26 36.07 18.04 28.17
CA ARG A 26 35.29 18.75 29.20
C ARG A 26 33.92 19.27 28.73
N ARG A 27 33.70 19.37 27.41
CA ARG A 27 32.41 19.75 26.82
C ARG A 27 31.33 18.68 27.02
N TRP A 28 31.68 17.41 27.16
CA TRP A 28 30.75 16.27 27.21
C TRP A 28 30.11 16.05 28.58
N LYS A 29 29.61 17.11 29.20
CA LYS A 29 29.01 17.08 30.55
C LYS A 29 27.75 16.20 30.62
N TYR A 30 27.03 16.05 29.52
CA TYR A 30 25.74 15.36 29.47
C TYR A 30 25.84 13.95 28.85
N GLY A 31 27.07 13.49 28.57
CA GLY A 31 27.39 12.21 27.95
C GLY A 31 28.25 12.40 26.71
N THR A 32 29.07 11.40 26.40
CA THR A 32 30.00 11.44 25.26
C THR A 32 29.22 11.31 23.94
N PRO A 33 29.30 12.29 23.03
CA PRO A 33 28.67 12.19 21.72
C PRO A 33 29.21 11.00 20.91
N PRO A 34 28.39 10.36 20.07
CA PRO A 34 28.85 9.28 19.21
C PRO A 34 29.85 9.79 18.17
N ALA A 35 30.94 9.06 17.96
CA ALA A 35 31.98 9.43 17.00
C ALA A 35 31.43 9.55 15.56
N GLY A 36 30.39 8.79 15.21
CA GLY A 36 29.75 8.85 13.89
C GLY A 36 28.68 9.94 13.70
N ASN A 37 28.37 10.77 14.71
CA ASN A 37 27.40 11.87 14.55
C ASN A 37 27.71 13.07 15.47
N ALA A 38 28.09 14.20 14.87
CA ALA A 38 28.46 15.42 15.58
C ALA A 38 27.28 16.23 16.15
N ASN A 39 26.01 15.87 15.90
CA ASN A 39 24.86 16.70 16.29
C ASN A 39 24.90 17.07 17.79
N PHE A 40 25.01 16.08 18.68
CA PHE A 40 25.08 16.33 20.13
C PHE A 40 26.46 16.80 20.59
N ALA A 41 27.50 16.68 19.76
CA ALA A 41 28.77 17.36 20.00
C ALA A 41 28.61 18.88 19.84
N TRP A 42 27.91 19.33 18.80
CA TRP A 42 27.59 20.75 18.59
C TRP A 42 26.71 21.30 19.71
N VAL A 43 25.63 20.59 20.09
CA VAL A 43 24.73 21.02 21.19
C VAL A 43 25.52 21.26 22.48
N GLN A 44 26.35 20.30 22.88
CA GLN A 44 27.14 20.41 24.11
C GLN A 44 28.24 21.47 23.99
N HIS A 45 28.82 21.66 22.80
CA HIS A 45 29.76 22.75 22.53
C HIS A 45 29.10 24.12 22.71
N PHE A 46 27.86 24.32 22.22
CA PHE A 46 27.10 25.55 22.42
C PHE A 46 26.78 25.77 23.91
N ILE A 47 26.35 24.74 24.63
CA ILE A 47 26.09 24.83 26.09
C ILE A 47 27.36 25.23 26.85
N HIS A 48 28.52 24.66 26.50
CA HIS A 48 29.79 24.94 27.16
C HIS A 48 30.23 26.40 26.99
N HIS A 49 29.98 26.99 25.81
CA HIS A 49 30.34 28.37 25.50
C HIS A 49 29.27 29.40 25.83
N LEU A 50 28.14 29.00 26.41
CA LEU A 50 27.11 29.92 26.85
C LEU A 50 27.47 30.60 28.18
N ALA A 51 27.22 31.90 28.29
CA ALA A 51 27.26 32.62 29.55
C ALA A 51 26.19 32.07 30.52
N PRO A 52 26.31 32.26 31.85
CA PRO A 52 25.33 31.78 32.83
C PRO A 52 23.89 32.26 32.57
N THR A 53 23.72 33.43 31.96
CA THR A 53 22.42 34.00 31.56
C THR A 53 22.20 33.94 30.05
N GLY A 54 23.07 33.26 29.32
CA GLY A 54 23.06 33.22 27.86
C GLY A 54 21.97 32.31 27.29
N GLN A 55 21.71 32.48 26.00
CA GLN A 55 20.72 31.74 25.23
C GLN A 55 21.31 31.26 23.91
N ALA A 56 20.88 30.10 23.45
CA ALA A 56 21.28 29.57 22.15
C ALA A 56 20.04 29.27 21.30
N GLY A 57 20.14 29.48 19.99
CA GLY A 57 19.14 29.07 19.01
C GLY A 57 19.84 28.50 17.79
N PHE A 58 19.62 27.24 17.46
CA PHE A 58 20.35 26.59 16.36
C PHE A 58 19.51 25.54 15.63
N VAL A 59 19.89 25.29 14.38
CA VAL A 59 19.23 24.33 13.49
C VAL A 59 19.85 22.96 13.66
N LEU A 60 19.02 21.91 13.72
CA LEU A 60 19.45 20.51 13.62
C LEU A 60 18.48 19.70 12.77
N ALA A 61 18.92 18.54 12.29
CA ALA A 61 18.03 17.56 11.68
C ALA A 61 16.98 17.05 12.68
N ASN A 62 15.77 16.75 12.20
CA ASN A 62 14.65 16.29 13.03
C ASN A 62 14.96 15.04 13.87
N GLY A 63 15.86 14.18 13.39
CA GLY A 63 16.31 13.00 14.13
C GLY A 63 16.86 13.32 15.52
N SER A 64 17.45 14.50 15.71
CA SER A 64 17.97 14.95 17.03
C SER A 64 16.91 14.94 18.15
N MET A 65 15.63 15.15 17.81
CA MET A 65 14.54 15.23 18.77
C MET A 65 14.11 13.88 19.32
N SER A 66 14.39 12.77 18.63
CA SER A 66 13.79 11.46 18.94
C SER A 66 14.74 10.27 18.84
N SER A 67 15.88 10.40 18.15
CA SER A 67 16.84 9.33 17.95
C SER A 67 17.32 8.77 19.30
N ASN A 68 17.33 7.45 19.41
CA ASN A 68 17.96 6.70 20.50
C ASN A 68 19.21 5.96 20.02
N GLN A 69 19.62 6.19 18.76
CA GLN A 69 20.81 5.55 18.22
C GLN A 69 22.07 6.07 18.92
N SER A 70 23.03 5.19 19.13
CA SER A 70 24.38 5.54 19.57
C SER A 70 24.45 6.43 20.82
N GLY A 71 23.49 6.29 21.75
CA GLY A 71 23.47 7.02 23.03
C GLY A 71 22.89 8.43 23.00
N GLU A 72 22.42 8.93 21.85
CA GLU A 72 21.86 10.29 21.72
C GLU A 72 20.66 10.52 22.65
N GLY A 73 19.84 9.49 22.87
CA GLY A 73 18.69 9.55 23.77
C GLY A 73 19.08 9.89 25.21
N GLU A 74 20.18 9.32 25.72
CA GLU A 74 20.64 9.58 27.09
C GLU A 74 21.24 10.99 27.22
N ILE A 75 21.98 11.46 26.20
CA ILE A 75 22.49 12.84 26.17
C ILE A 75 21.33 13.84 26.16
N ARG A 76 20.33 13.62 25.31
CA ARG A 76 19.12 14.45 25.24
C ARG A 76 18.39 14.48 26.59
N LYS A 77 18.16 13.31 27.19
CA LYS A 77 17.58 13.19 28.54
C LYS A 77 18.37 14.01 29.55
N ASN A 78 19.70 13.87 29.62
CA ASN A 78 20.53 14.60 30.57
C ASN A 78 20.48 16.13 30.37
N ILE A 79 20.39 16.61 29.13
CA ILE A 79 20.25 18.04 28.82
C ILE A 79 18.87 18.57 29.26
N VAL A 80 17.81 17.78 29.04
CA VAL A 80 16.44 18.12 29.46
C VAL A 80 16.31 18.12 30.97
N GLU A 81 16.85 17.11 31.65
CA GLU A 81 16.84 17.00 33.13
C GLU A 81 17.68 18.10 33.79
N ALA A 82 18.67 18.63 33.09
CA ALA A 82 19.40 19.83 33.52
C ALA A 82 18.64 21.14 33.27
N ASP A 83 17.38 21.07 32.80
CA ASP A 83 16.46 22.17 32.54
C ASP A 83 17.00 23.23 31.56
N LEU A 84 17.83 22.78 30.60
CA LEU A 84 18.49 23.68 29.64
C LEU A 84 17.67 23.94 28.37
N VAL A 85 16.84 22.99 27.95
CA VAL A 85 16.00 23.15 26.74
C VAL A 85 14.89 24.12 27.06
N ASP A 86 14.81 25.24 26.35
CA ASP A 86 13.80 26.30 26.57
C ASP A 86 12.63 26.14 25.60
N CYS A 87 12.91 25.92 24.32
CA CYS A 87 11.88 25.74 23.29
C CYS A 87 12.36 24.82 22.16
N MET A 88 11.42 24.06 21.61
CA MET A 88 11.58 23.17 20.46
C MET A 88 10.61 23.59 19.35
N VAL A 89 11.13 23.81 18.15
CA VAL A 89 10.30 24.17 16.98
C VAL A 89 10.52 23.14 15.87
N ALA A 90 9.46 22.45 15.46
CA ALA A 90 9.49 21.64 14.25
C ALA A 90 9.15 22.53 13.06
N LEU A 91 10.03 22.59 12.07
CA LEU A 91 9.84 23.44 10.90
C LEU A 91 9.20 22.65 9.75
N PRO A 92 8.58 23.34 8.76
CA PRO A 92 8.14 22.71 7.52
C PRO A 92 9.23 21.89 6.84
N GLY A 93 8.82 20.81 6.17
CA GLY A 93 9.68 20.15 5.20
C GLY A 93 10.01 21.08 4.04
N GLN A 94 11.08 20.77 3.31
CA GLN A 94 11.45 21.46 2.06
C GLN A 94 11.80 22.96 2.21
N LEU A 95 12.22 23.40 3.39
CA LEU A 95 12.75 24.76 3.60
C LEU A 95 14.18 24.95 3.04
N PHE A 96 14.97 23.87 2.98
CA PHE A 96 16.37 23.93 2.53
C PHE A 96 16.46 23.59 1.05
N TYR A 97 17.08 24.45 0.25
CA TYR A 97 17.33 24.20 -1.17
C TYR A 97 18.32 23.05 -1.44
N SER A 98 19.21 22.77 -0.48
CA SER A 98 20.33 21.84 -0.64
C SER A 98 20.09 20.45 -0.05
N THR A 99 19.03 20.27 0.75
CA THR A 99 18.73 18.98 1.38
C THR A 99 17.25 18.83 1.68
N GLN A 100 16.73 17.62 1.46
CA GLN A 100 15.36 17.26 1.81
C GLN A 100 15.20 16.90 3.29
N ILE A 101 16.29 16.84 4.06
CA ILE A 101 16.25 16.48 5.49
C ILE A 101 15.43 17.54 6.24
N PRO A 102 14.29 17.15 6.84
CA PRO A 102 13.51 18.07 7.66
C PRO A 102 14.30 18.50 8.90
N VAL A 103 14.18 19.78 9.26
CA VAL A 103 14.94 20.39 10.35
C VAL A 103 14.05 20.90 11.47
N CYS A 104 14.67 21.12 12.62
CA CYS A 104 14.07 21.71 13.80
C CYS A 104 14.98 22.80 14.36
N LEU A 105 14.39 23.71 15.15
CA LEU A 105 15.12 24.65 15.98
C LEU A 105 15.14 24.18 17.42
N TRP A 106 16.33 24.19 17.99
CA TRP A 106 16.54 24.04 19.41
C TRP A 106 16.85 25.41 20.01
N PHE A 107 16.09 25.77 21.04
CA PHE A 107 16.41 26.91 21.89
C PHE A 107 16.85 26.42 23.26
N LEU A 108 18.02 26.87 23.71
CA LEU A 108 18.57 26.57 25.02
C LEU A 108 18.76 27.84 25.84
N THR A 109 18.64 27.73 27.16
CA THR A 109 19.02 28.78 28.11
C THR A 109 19.73 28.18 29.31
N ARG A 110 20.67 28.93 29.88
CA ARG A 110 21.34 28.54 31.13
C ARG A 110 20.60 28.99 32.38
N ASP A 111 19.65 29.92 32.22
CA ASP A 111 18.87 30.48 33.32
C ASP A 111 17.43 30.76 32.88
N LYS A 112 16.50 29.95 33.40
CA LYS A 112 15.04 30.10 33.23
C LYS A 112 14.40 30.99 34.29
N LYS A 113 15.17 31.48 35.27
CA LYS A 113 14.74 32.38 36.35
C LYS A 113 15.72 33.57 36.46
N ASN A 114 15.82 34.34 35.38
CA ASN A 114 16.84 35.39 35.23
C ASN A 114 16.35 36.81 35.55
N ASN A 115 15.29 36.98 36.37
CA ASN A 115 14.61 38.25 36.73
C ASN A 115 14.10 39.12 35.55
N ARG A 116 14.48 38.82 34.31
CA ARG A 116 14.08 39.51 33.08
C ARG A 116 12.75 38.98 32.55
N PHE A 117 12.53 37.68 32.72
CA PHE A 117 11.40 36.92 32.20
C PHE A 117 10.62 36.24 33.33
N ARG A 118 9.47 35.64 33.01
CA ARG A 118 8.77 34.83 34.02
C ARG A 118 9.62 33.61 34.41
N ASP A 119 9.38 33.10 35.63
CA ASP A 119 9.92 31.80 36.02
C ASP A 119 9.24 30.72 35.16
N ARG A 120 10.07 29.94 34.47
CA ARG A 120 9.64 28.85 33.58
C ARG A 120 10.48 27.59 33.78
N ARG A 121 11.13 27.48 34.93
CA ARG A 121 11.89 26.28 35.31
C ARG A 121 10.98 25.06 35.27
N GLY A 122 11.51 23.94 34.79
CA GLY A 122 10.78 22.69 34.66
C GLY A 122 9.73 22.68 33.55
N SER A 123 9.75 23.66 32.64
CA SER A 123 8.87 23.72 31.47
C SER A 123 9.64 23.93 30.18
N VAL A 124 9.13 23.36 29.09
CA VAL A 124 9.67 23.51 27.73
C VAL A 124 8.51 23.85 26.79
N LEU A 125 8.70 24.84 25.92
CA LEU A 125 7.71 25.17 24.89
C LEU A 125 7.92 24.31 23.65
N PHE A 126 6.86 23.66 23.19
CA PHE A 126 6.83 22.96 21.91
C PHE A 126 6.01 23.77 20.91
N ILE A 127 6.57 24.03 19.73
CA ILE A 127 5.88 24.68 18.60
C ILE A 127 5.98 23.76 17.38
N ASP A 128 4.83 23.43 16.81
CA ASP A 128 4.72 22.70 15.56
C ASP A 128 4.38 23.65 14.42
N ALA A 129 5.42 24.05 13.67
CA ALA A 129 5.27 24.92 12.52
C ALA A 129 5.24 24.14 11.21
N ARG A 130 5.14 22.80 11.22
CA ARG A 130 5.29 21.97 10.00
C ARG A 130 4.29 22.30 8.89
N LYS A 131 3.10 22.78 9.23
CA LYS A 131 2.04 23.18 8.29
C LYS A 131 2.20 24.62 7.76
N MET A 132 3.14 25.40 8.29
CA MET A 132 3.32 26.81 7.93
C MET A 132 4.16 26.99 6.66
N GLY A 133 4.24 28.22 6.17
CA GLY A 133 5.01 28.58 4.98
C GLY A 133 4.27 28.36 3.67
N THR A 134 4.71 29.10 2.66
CA THR A 134 4.15 29.11 1.30
C THR A 134 5.07 28.37 0.34
N LEU A 135 4.50 27.68 -0.64
CA LEU A 135 5.27 27.10 -1.74
C LEU A 135 5.77 28.22 -2.65
N ILE A 136 7.08 28.30 -2.84
CA ILE A 136 7.71 29.26 -3.77
C ILE A 136 8.01 28.63 -5.13
N ASP A 137 8.07 27.30 -5.18
CA ASP A 137 8.09 26.51 -6.41
C ASP A 137 7.32 25.17 -6.18
N ARG A 138 7.49 24.18 -7.07
CA ARG A 138 6.77 22.89 -6.97
C ARG A 138 7.16 22.07 -5.73
N VAL A 139 8.27 22.39 -5.07
CA VAL A 139 8.88 21.60 -4.00
C VAL A 139 9.20 22.45 -2.77
N HIS A 140 9.83 23.62 -2.92
CA HIS A 140 10.36 24.39 -1.79
C HIS A 140 9.32 25.26 -1.12
N ARG A 141 9.43 25.35 0.21
CA ARG A 141 8.64 26.25 1.05
C ARG A 141 9.48 27.39 1.59
N GLU A 142 8.85 28.53 1.82
CA GLU A 142 9.43 29.65 2.54
C GLU A 142 8.48 30.07 3.67
N LEU A 143 9.05 30.42 4.83
CA LEU A 143 8.26 31.03 5.91
C LEU A 143 8.08 32.51 5.60
N THR A 144 6.83 32.95 5.55
CA THR A 144 6.52 34.38 5.36
C THR A 144 6.96 35.19 6.58
N THR A 145 7.00 36.52 6.45
CA THR A 145 7.30 37.39 7.60
C THR A 145 6.27 37.22 8.71
N GLU A 146 5.01 36.98 8.33
CA GLU A 146 3.89 36.69 9.22
C GLU A 146 4.09 35.36 9.96
N ASP A 147 4.55 34.33 9.27
CA ASP A 147 4.86 33.02 9.85
C ASP A 147 5.97 33.14 10.90
N ILE A 148 7.08 33.78 10.54
CA ILE A 148 8.22 34.02 11.43
C ILE A 148 7.76 34.82 12.66
N LYS A 149 6.97 35.88 12.43
CA LYS A 149 6.42 36.70 13.51
C LYS A 149 5.51 35.90 14.43
N LYS A 150 4.64 35.04 13.89
CA LYS A 150 3.75 34.18 14.69
C LYS A 150 4.55 33.24 15.60
N ILE A 151 5.59 32.59 15.07
CA ILE A 151 6.45 31.67 15.84
C ILE A 151 7.21 32.46 16.92
N ALA A 152 7.85 33.57 16.55
CA ALA A 152 8.62 34.40 17.47
C ALA A 152 7.74 35.01 18.58
N ASP A 153 6.58 35.56 18.24
CA ASP A 153 5.63 36.13 19.21
C ASP A 153 5.11 35.05 20.17
N THR A 154 4.87 33.83 19.69
CA THR A 154 4.43 32.71 20.53
C THR A 154 5.49 32.38 21.59
N TYR A 155 6.76 32.25 21.16
CA TYR A 155 7.86 32.01 22.08
C TYR A 155 8.06 33.17 23.06
N HIS A 156 8.04 34.42 22.60
CA HIS A 156 8.23 35.60 23.45
C HIS A 156 7.09 35.79 24.46
N LYS A 157 5.83 35.57 24.06
CA LYS A 157 4.69 35.55 24.99
C LYS A 157 4.86 34.46 26.03
N TRP A 158 5.23 33.25 25.61
CA TRP A 158 5.49 32.14 26.53
C TRP A 158 6.64 32.44 27.47
N ARG A 159 7.73 33.03 26.99
CA ARG A 159 8.89 33.41 27.81
C ARG A 159 8.56 34.54 28.78
N GLY A 160 7.55 35.36 28.49
CA GLY A 160 7.12 36.50 29.30
C GLY A 160 7.86 37.79 28.95
N ASP A 161 8.20 37.98 27.68
CA ASP A 161 8.76 39.24 27.18
C ASP A 161 7.77 40.39 27.31
N LYS A 162 8.21 41.50 27.93
CA LYS A 162 7.39 42.72 28.06
C LYS A 162 7.17 43.45 26.73
N SER A 163 7.96 43.14 25.69
CA SER A 163 7.88 43.77 24.38
C SER A 163 6.70 43.26 23.53
N VAL A 164 6.14 42.10 23.86
CA VAL A 164 5.05 41.49 23.10
C VAL A 164 3.75 41.58 23.91
N LYS A 165 2.69 42.09 23.28
CA LYS A 165 1.37 42.21 23.92
C LYS A 165 0.63 40.87 23.92
N GLY A 166 -0.17 40.65 24.95
CA GLY A 166 -1.01 39.46 25.11
C GLY A 166 -0.40 38.41 26.05
N LYS A 167 -1.23 37.47 26.50
CA LYS A 167 -0.80 36.33 27.30
C LYS A 167 -0.57 35.13 26.39
N TYR A 168 0.34 34.26 26.80
CA TYR A 168 0.48 32.94 26.19
C TYR A 168 -0.72 32.05 26.51
N ALA A 169 -1.12 31.22 25.56
CA ALA A 169 -2.05 30.12 25.72
C ALA A 169 -1.57 28.96 24.84
N ASP A 170 -1.83 27.72 25.28
CA ASP A 170 -1.64 26.54 24.45
C ASP A 170 -2.66 26.57 23.29
N VAL A 171 -2.23 26.15 22.12
CA VAL A 171 -3.06 26.09 20.91
C VAL A 171 -2.94 24.69 20.31
N PRO A 172 -4.01 23.88 20.30
CA PRO A 172 -3.99 22.55 19.72
C PRO A 172 -3.44 22.54 18.29
N GLY A 173 -2.56 21.59 18.00
CA GLY A 173 -1.86 21.46 16.71
C GLY A 173 -0.78 22.51 16.41
N PHE A 174 -0.59 23.53 17.26
CA PHE A 174 0.41 24.59 17.03
C PHE A 174 1.40 24.75 18.18
N CYS A 175 0.98 24.95 19.43
CA CYS A 175 1.92 25.12 20.54
C CYS A 175 1.41 24.59 21.88
N LYS A 176 2.32 24.03 22.69
CA LYS A 176 2.03 23.60 24.06
C LYS A 176 3.24 23.79 24.98
N SER A 177 2.99 24.30 26.19
CA SER A 177 3.98 24.37 27.26
C SER A 177 3.94 23.08 28.07
N ALA A 178 4.90 22.18 27.86
CA ALA A 178 4.95 20.92 28.61
C ALA A 178 5.90 20.99 29.80
N THR A 179 5.58 20.24 30.85
CA THR A 179 6.39 20.08 32.05
C THR A 179 7.45 18.99 31.87
N LEU A 180 8.51 19.02 32.69
CA LEU A 180 9.50 17.93 32.71
C LEU A 180 8.87 16.56 33.02
N ALA A 181 7.79 16.51 33.81
CA ALA A 181 7.07 15.27 34.09
C ALA A 181 6.43 14.69 32.82
N GLU A 182 5.69 15.51 32.06
CA GLU A 182 5.12 15.09 30.77
C GLU A 182 6.21 14.66 29.78
N ILE A 183 7.36 15.35 29.75
CA ILE A 183 8.47 14.99 28.87
C ILE A 183 9.09 13.63 29.25
N ARG A 184 9.17 13.31 30.55
CA ARG A 184 9.62 12.00 31.04
C ARG A 184 8.67 10.88 30.63
N GLU A 185 7.36 11.12 30.71
CA GLU A 185 6.33 10.15 30.27
C GLU A 185 6.46 9.83 28.77
N HIS A 186 6.89 10.80 27.97
CA HIS A 186 7.18 10.63 26.55
C HIS A 186 8.62 10.15 26.25
N GLY A 187 9.36 9.65 27.25
CA GLY A 187 10.70 9.07 27.07
C GLY A 187 11.73 10.09 26.57
N HIS A 188 11.60 11.35 26.99
CA HIS A 188 12.49 12.46 26.60
C HIS A 188 12.54 12.71 25.08
N ILE A 189 11.51 12.30 24.34
CA ILE A 189 11.35 12.65 22.93
C ILE A 189 10.84 14.08 22.85
N LEU A 190 11.54 14.93 22.10
CA LEU A 190 11.29 16.37 22.03
C LEU A 190 10.56 16.80 20.76
N THR A 191 9.89 15.88 20.06
CA THR A 191 9.12 16.20 18.85
C THR A 191 7.84 16.95 19.22
N PRO A 192 7.63 18.20 18.76
CA PRO A 192 6.46 19.02 19.12
C PRO A 192 5.10 18.33 18.90
N GLY A 193 4.95 17.57 17.82
CA GLY A 193 3.72 16.83 17.51
C GLY A 193 3.24 15.87 18.60
N ARG A 194 4.10 15.43 19.53
CA ARG A 194 3.69 14.61 20.69
C ARG A 194 2.99 15.42 21.80
N TYR A 195 3.19 16.74 21.82
CA TYR A 195 2.74 17.61 22.89
C TYR A 195 1.58 18.49 22.45
N VAL A 196 1.62 19.02 21.22
CA VAL A 196 0.66 20.05 20.78
C VAL A 196 -0.74 19.51 20.49
N GLY A 197 -0.95 18.19 20.43
CA GLY A 197 -2.24 17.59 20.07
C GLY A 197 -2.61 17.84 18.60
N ALA A 198 -3.84 17.48 18.22
CA ALA A 198 -4.42 17.84 16.93
C ALA A 198 -5.25 19.12 17.07
N GLU A 199 -5.30 19.95 16.04
CA GLU A 199 -6.32 21.01 15.95
C GLU A 199 -7.71 20.35 16.10
N GLU A 200 -8.59 20.94 16.92
CA GLU A 200 -10.02 20.64 16.81
C GLU A 200 -10.42 21.05 15.40
N ILE A 201 -10.78 20.06 14.60
CA ILE A 201 -11.30 20.31 13.27
C ILE A 201 -12.74 20.79 13.51
N GLU A 202 -13.01 22.09 13.33
CA GLU A 202 -14.35 22.51 12.96
C GLU A 202 -14.59 21.93 11.56
N ASP A 203 -15.05 20.69 11.51
CA ASP A 203 -15.55 20.08 10.28
C ASP A 203 -16.83 20.85 9.92
N ASP A 204 -16.81 21.61 8.82
CA ASP A 204 -18.04 21.91 8.10
C ASP A 204 -18.67 20.55 7.73
N VAL A 205 -19.66 20.13 8.51
CA VAL A 205 -20.31 18.84 8.33
C VAL A 205 -21.21 18.93 7.10
N ASN A 206 -20.68 18.52 5.96
CA ASN A 206 -21.49 18.27 4.77
C ASN A 206 -22.34 17.03 5.00
N ALA A 207 -23.53 17.21 5.60
CA ALA A 207 -24.53 16.17 5.73
C ALA A 207 -25.46 16.20 4.50
N SER A 208 -25.74 15.04 3.91
CA SER A 208 -26.82 14.94 2.92
C SER A 208 -28.14 14.60 3.61
N LEU A 209 -29.22 15.26 3.15
CA LEU A 209 -30.55 15.18 3.76
C LEU A 209 -31.50 14.41 2.86
N ARG A 210 -32.22 13.45 3.42
CA ARG A 210 -33.37 12.80 2.77
C ARG A 210 -34.57 12.83 3.70
N VAL A 211 -35.74 13.18 3.16
CA VAL A 211 -37.00 13.23 3.92
C VAL A 211 -37.93 12.13 3.42
N HIS A 212 -38.35 11.25 4.32
CA HIS A 212 -39.44 10.32 4.09
C HIS A 212 -40.75 10.99 4.51
N LYS A 213 -41.52 11.42 3.52
CA LYS A 213 -42.79 12.11 3.75
C LYS A 213 -43.90 11.11 4.10
N GLU A 214 -44.85 11.52 4.94
CA GLU A 214 -45.99 10.69 5.35
C GLU A 214 -45.53 9.35 5.94
N TRP A 215 -44.45 9.39 6.72
CA TRP A 215 -43.87 8.23 7.39
C TRP A 215 -44.86 7.60 8.38
N ASP A 216 -45.66 8.43 9.02
CA ASP A 216 -46.78 7.99 9.86
C ASP A 216 -47.97 8.96 9.74
N PHE A 217 -49.16 8.49 10.07
CA PHE A 217 -50.39 9.29 10.02
C PHE A 217 -51.25 9.04 11.25
N ASP A 218 -51.53 10.12 11.99
CA ASP A 218 -52.49 10.11 13.09
C ASP A 218 -53.81 10.75 12.65
N ASN A 219 -54.93 10.06 12.88
CA ASN A 219 -56.26 10.53 12.52
C ASN A 219 -56.94 11.39 13.59
N TRP A 220 -56.26 11.69 14.70
CA TRP A 220 -56.76 12.58 15.74
C TRP A 220 -56.68 14.07 15.31
N ASN A 221 -57.69 14.88 15.67
CA ASN A 221 -57.77 16.34 15.40
C ASN A 221 -57.64 16.80 13.92
N GLY A 222 -58.21 16.06 12.97
CA GLY A 222 -58.30 16.51 11.57
C GLY A 222 -57.21 15.97 10.65
N GLY A 223 -56.46 14.96 11.11
CA GLY A 223 -55.46 14.24 10.33
C GLY A 223 -54.11 14.95 10.36
N THR A 224 -53.10 14.27 10.89
CA THR A 224 -51.74 14.80 11.07
C THR A 224 -50.71 13.86 10.45
N TYR A 225 -49.84 14.39 9.60
CA TYR A 225 -48.80 13.60 8.93
C TYR A 225 -47.45 13.78 9.63
N SER A 226 -46.77 12.68 9.93
CA SER A 226 -45.41 12.69 10.47
C SER A 226 -44.41 12.36 9.37
N HIS A 227 -43.27 13.05 9.37
CA HIS A 227 -42.18 12.85 8.43
C HIS A 227 -40.93 12.36 9.16
N ALA A 228 -40.14 11.49 8.52
CA ALA A 228 -38.84 11.09 9.05
C ALA A 228 -37.71 11.75 8.25
N VAL A 229 -36.72 12.26 8.97
CA VAL A 229 -35.56 12.95 8.40
C VAL A 229 -34.33 12.07 8.54
N TYR A 230 -33.68 11.74 7.43
CA TYR A 230 -32.43 10.99 7.39
C TYR A 230 -31.28 11.96 7.11
N LEU A 231 -30.33 12.02 8.03
CA LEU A 231 -29.12 12.82 7.94
C LEU A 231 -27.93 11.89 7.75
N THR A 232 -27.40 11.87 6.55
CA THR A 232 -26.23 11.09 6.20
C THR A 232 -24.98 11.90 6.53
N ILE A 233 -24.16 11.41 7.48
CA ILE A 233 -22.98 12.09 8.02
C ILE A 233 -21.71 11.25 7.84
N PRO A 234 -20.54 11.87 7.61
CA PRO A 234 -19.27 11.15 7.45
C PRO A 234 -18.96 10.14 8.57
N ASP A 235 -18.33 9.00 8.24
CA ASP A 235 -17.87 7.98 9.20
C ASP A 235 -17.09 8.57 10.38
N SER A 236 -16.26 9.58 10.12
CA SER A 236 -15.44 10.25 11.14
C SER A 236 -16.28 10.91 12.23
N ILE A 237 -17.50 11.32 11.91
CA ILE A 237 -18.47 11.92 12.82
C ILE A 237 -19.42 10.86 13.35
N TYR A 238 -19.85 9.91 12.52
CA TYR A 238 -20.78 8.88 12.95
C TYR A 238 -20.18 7.92 13.99
N LEU A 239 -18.93 7.46 13.80
CA LEU A 239 -18.30 6.45 14.66
C LEU A 239 -18.15 6.91 16.12
N PRO A 240 -17.70 8.15 16.43
CA PRO A 240 -17.67 8.65 17.81
C PRO A 240 -19.05 8.87 18.44
N LEU A 241 -20.11 9.05 17.63
CA LEU A 241 -21.46 9.33 18.12
C LEU A 241 -22.28 8.06 18.38
N ILE A 242 -21.78 6.88 18.00
CA ILE A 242 -22.55 5.63 18.02
C ILE A 242 -23.15 5.31 19.40
N ASP A 243 -22.40 5.54 20.47
CA ASP A 243 -22.83 5.27 21.85
C ASP A 243 -23.87 6.26 22.36
N ARG A 244 -24.05 7.41 21.68
CA ARG A 244 -24.99 8.48 22.04
C ARG A 244 -26.00 8.76 20.92
N LYS A 245 -26.07 7.88 19.93
CA LYS A 245 -26.84 8.08 18.69
C LYS A 245 -28.30 8.41 18.98
N ASP A 246 -28.97 7.58 19.77
CA ASP A 246 -30.39 7.72 20.08
C ASP A 246 -30.71 9.04 20.80
N ASP A 247 -29.83 9.49 21.68
CA ASP A 247 -30.01 10.75 22.42
C ASP A 247 -29.86 11.96 21.50
N ILE A 248 -28.93 11.89 20.55
CA ILE A 248 -28.68 12.94 19.57
C ILE A 248 -29.82 12.99 18.56
N GLU A 249 -30.28 11.85 18.05
CA GLU A 249 -31.44 11.75 17.15
C GLU A 249 -32.69 12.37 17.77
N LYS A 250 -32.99 12.05 19.04
CA LYS A 250 -34.11 12.65 19.78
C LYS A 250 -33.96 14.16 19.94
N LYS A 251 -32.75 14.63 20.25
CA LYS A 251 -32.47 16.06 20.41
C LYS A 251 -32.64 16.81 19.08
N LEU A 252 -32.08 16.27 18.00
CA LEU A 252 -32.22 16.85 16.65
C LEU A 252 -33.68 16.87 16.21
N CYS A 253 -34.44 15.82 16.48
CA CYS A 253 -35.88 15.78 16.21
C CYS A 253 -36.62 16.91 16.94
N SER A 254 -36.35 17.07 18.25
CA SER A 254 -36.95 18.15 19.04
C SER A 254 -36.52 19.54 18.58
N ASP A 255 -35.27 19.71 18.17
CA ASP A 255 -34.74 20.99 17.69
C ASP A 255 -35.32 21.36 16.32
N LEU A 256 -35.43 20.40 15.39
CA LEU A 256 -36.04 20.63 14.09
C LEU A 256 -37.54 20.93 14.18
N GLU A 257 -38.26 20.27 15.08
CA GLU A 257 -39.69 20.54 15.28
C GLU A 257 -39.97 21.98 15.74
N LYS A 258 -39.03 22.64 16.43
CA LYS A 258 -39.16 24.06 16.81
C LYS A 258 -39.21 25.00 15.60
N PHE A 259 -38.70 24.57 14.45
CA PHE A 259 -38.71 25.33 13.20
C PHE A 259 -39.88 24.97 12.29
N ASN A 260 -40.66 23.96 12.65
CA ASN A 260 -41.83 23.56 11.88
C ASN A 260 -42.97 24.57 12.05
N ASN A 261 -43.41 25.16 10.94
CA ASN A 261 -44.48 26.14 10.89
C ASN A 261 -45.71 25.63 10.12
N CYS A 262 -45.72 24.35 9.72
CA CYS A 262 -46.80 23.75 8.95
C CYS A 262 -47.86 23.15 9.90
N PRO A 263 -49.12 23.64 9.85
CA PRO A 263 -50.19 23.02 10.62
C PRO A 263 -50.44 21.58 10.16
N ASN A 264 -50.64 20.66 11.11
CA ASN A 264 -50.94 19.24 10.87
C ASN A 264 -49.81 18.42 10.17
N GLU A 265 -48.58 18.91 10.22
CA GLU A 265 -47.38 18.14 9.85
C GLU A 265 -46.38 18.17 11.02
N HIS A 266 -45.64 17.09 11.25
CA HIS A 266 -44.60 17.01 12.29
C HIS A 266 -43.37 16.24 11.79
N ILE A 267 -42.22 16.49 12.42
CA ILE A 267 -41.03 15.66 12.30
C ILE A 267 -41.13 14.56 13.37
N GLY A 268 -41.52 13.35 12.94
CA GLY A 268 -41.75 12.22 13.82
C GLY A 268 -40.46 11.52 14.25
N ALA A 269 -39.41 11.58 13.43
CA ALA A 269 -38.10 11.02 13.76
C ALA A 269 -36.97 11.68 12.95
N VAL A 270 -35.77 11.65 13.53
CA VAL A 270 -34.52 11.93 12.84
C VAL A 270 -33.63 10.71 12.96
N PHE A 271 -33.05 10.25 11.85
CA PHE A 271 -32.11 9.15 11.81
C PHE A 271 -30.77 9.64 11.30
N LEU A 272 -29.71 9.31 12.02
CA LEU A 272 -28.34 9.45 11.56
C LEU A 272 -27.98 8.20 10.75
N GLU A 273 -27.55 8.41 9.52
CA GLU A 273 -26.97 7.40 8.63
C GLU A 273 -25.49 7.72 8.41
N VAL A 274 -24.68 6.68 8.24
CA VAL A 274 -23.29 6.85 7.82
C VAL A 274 -23.28 7.21 6.34
N ASP A 275 -22.52 8.24 5.97
CA ASP A 275 -22.12 8.48 4.58
C ASP A 275 -21.23 7.33 4.13
N THR A 276 -21.84 6.22 3.73
CA THR A 276 -21.11 5.11 3.13
C THR A 276 -20.50 5.64 1.85
N PRO A 277 -19.17 5.84 1.80
CA PRO A 277 -18.56 6.43 0.63
C PRO A 277 -18.79 5.46 -0.52
N SER A 278 -19.36 5.95 -1.61
CA SER A 278 -19.39 5.19 -2.85
C SER A 278 -17.99 4.93 -3.40
N ASP A 279 -16.93 5.54 -2.84
CA ASP A 279 -15.56 5.33 -3.32
C ASP A 279 -14.51 5.36 -2.21
N GLN A 280 -13.52 4.47 -2.38
CA GLN A 280 -12.35 4.20 -1.55
C GLN A 280 -11.37 5.39 -1.35
N HIS A 281 -11.76 6.60 -1.73
CA HIS A 281 -10.86 7.72 -2.04
C HIS A 281 -10.18 8.36 -0.82
N TRP A 282 -10.81 8.40 0.36
CA TRP A 282 -10.20 9.03 1.55
C TRP A 282 -9.05 8.19 2.13
N ARG A 283 -9.04 6.89 1.88
CA ARG A 283 -7.99 5.97 2.32
C ARG A 283 -6.73 6.10 1.42
N GLU A 284 -6.89 6.55 0.17
CA GLU A 284 -5.81 6.78 -0.81
C GLU A 284 -4.97 8.04 -0.52
N ASN A 285 -5.61 9.10 0.00
CA ASN A 285 -4.94 10.38 0.24
C ASN A 285 -4.12 10.43 1.55
N SER A 286 -4.26 9.43 2.43
CA SER A 286 -3.61 9.41 3.75
C SER A 286 -2.17 8.87 3.73
N GLY A 287 -1.75 8.18 2.67
CA GLY A 287 -0.44 7.53 2.55
C GLY A 287 -0.13 6.46 3.62
N LEU A 288 -1.08 6.15 4.51
CA LEU A 288 -0.93 5.21 5.63
C LEU A 288 -1.25 3.76 5.24
N LEU A 289 -1.87 3.58 4.08
CA LEU A 289 -1.79 2.38 3.28
C LEU A 289 -1.25 2.86 1.93
N HIS A 290 -0.25 2.20 1.34
CA HIS A 290 -0.23 2.18 -0.12
C HIS A 290 -1.53 1.47 -0.49
N PRO A 291 -2.54 2.16 -1.04
CA PRO A 291 -3.60 1.43 -1.70
C PRO A 291 -2.89 0.67 -2.82
N LYS A 292 -3.48 -0.44 -3.28
CA LYS A 292 -3.16 -0.90 -4.63
C LYS A 292 -3.24 0.31 -5.58
N THR A 293 -2.63 0.18 -6.76
CA THR A 293 -2.94 1.03 -7.92
C THR A 293 -2.45 2.48 -7.83
N LYS A 294 -1.24 2.72 -8.33
CA LYS A 294 -1.05 3.85 -9.26
C LYS A 294 -2.26 3.84 -10.20
N ILE A 295 -3.10 4.88 -10.18
CA ILE A 295 -4.28 4.94 -11.05
C ILE A 295 -3.77 5.18 -12.46
N VAL A 296 -3.66 4.10 -13.23
CA VAL A 296 -3.29 4.13 -14.63
C VAL A 296 -4.57 4.36 -15.43
N SER A 297 -4.60 5.39 -16.28
CA SER A 297 -5.77 5.62 -17.13
C SER A 297 -5.99 4.42 -18.05
N LYS A 298 -7.25 4.11 -18.38
CA LYS A 298 -7.58 3.02 -19.30
C LYS A 298 -6.84 3.12 -20.64
N ASP A 299 -6.54 4.33 -21.12
CA ASP A 299 -5.77 4.55 -22.34
C ASP A 299 -4.30 4.10 -22.21
N ILE A 300 -3.69 4.27 -21.04
CA ILE A 300 -2.32 3.80 -20.78
C ILE A 300 -2.33 2.30 -20.52
N GLU A 301 -3.34 1.80 -19.80
CA GLU A 301 -3.53 0.37 -19.57
C GLU A 301 -3.71 -0.40 -20.88
N ASN A 302 -4.56 0.09 -21.79
CA ASN A 302 -4.77 -0.50 -23.12
C ASN A 302 -3.53 -0.43 -24.03
N LYS A 303 -2.55 0.42 -23.71
CA LYS A 303 -1.24 0.45 -24.40
C LYS A 303 -0.27 -0.60 -23.88
N ILE A 304 -0.46 -1.06 -22.63
CA ILE A 304 0.39 -2.04 -21.97
C ILE A 304 -0.20 -3.45 -22.08
N TRP A 305 -1.53 -3.57 -22.03
CA TRP A 305 -2.23 -4.84 -21.96
C TRP A 305 -3.21 -5.03 -23.12
N GLU A 306 -3.27 -6.26 -23.63
CA GLU A 306 -4.36 -6.68 -24.51
C GLU A 306 -5.67 -6.78 -23.73
N GLN A 307 -6.75 -6.20 -24.28
CA GLN A 307 -8.06 -6.22 -23.64
C GLN A 307 -8.60 -7.64 -23.46
N GLY A 308 -9.15 -7.91 -22.28
CA GLY A 308 -9.78 -9.20 -21.96
C GLY A 308 -8.79 -10.35 -21.69
N LYS A 309 -7.50 -10.06 -21.55
CA LYS A 309 -6.47 -11.05 -21.18
C LYS A 309 -6.09 -10.92 -19.70
N PHE A 310 -5.72 -12.02 -19.07
CA PHE A 310 -5.19 -12.05 -17.71
C PHE A 310 -3.77 -11.47 -17.69
N ARG A 311 -3.54 -10.40 -16.91
CA ARG A 311 -2.32 -9.60 -16.98
C ARG A 311 -1.26 -10.16 -16.04
N VAL A 312 -0.14 -10.65 -16.59
CA VAL A 312 0.96 -11.22 -15.81
C VAL A 312 2.21 -10.38 -16.01
N PHE A 313 2.91 -10.03 -14.94
CA PHE A 313 4.24 -9.42 -15.03
C PHE A 313 5.32 -10.50 -14.86
N LEU A 314 6.23 -10.62 -15.82
CA LEU A 314 7.36 -11.55 -15.77
C LEU A 314 8.64 -10.83 -15.33
N SER A 315 8.99 -10.97 -14.05
CA SER A 315 10.26 -10.47 -13.53
C SER A 315 11.38 -11.43 -13.86
N HIS A 316 12.44 -10.90 -14.46
CA HIS A 316 13.59 -11.65 -14.98
C HIS A 316 14.80 -10.73 -15.14
N LYS A 317 15.97 -11.33 -15.37
CA LYS A 317 17.20 -10.59 -15.69
C LYS A 317 17.28 -10.31 -17.19
N SER A 318 17.85 -9.18 -17.59
CA SER A 318 17.95 -8.75 -18.99
C SER A 318 18.67 -9.77 -19.91
N GLU A 319 19.56 -10.59 -19.36
CA GLU A 319 20.26 -11.66 -20.10
C GLU A 319 19.34 -12.83 -20.49
N ASP A 320 18.24 -13.04 -19.77
CA ASP A 320 17.27 -14.13 -20.02
C ASP A 320 16.15 -13.69 -20.98
N LYS A 321 16.21 -12.47 -21.52
CA LYS A 321 15.13 -11.84 -22.31
C LYS A 321 14.60 -12.72 -23.44
N VAL A 322 15.46 -13.47 -24.13
CA VAL A 322 15.07 -14.28 -25.29
C VAL A 322 14.15 -15.43 -24.85
N GLN A 323 14.54 -16.14 -23.78
CA GLN A 323 13.76 -17.24 -23.23
C GLN A 323 12.45 -16.74 -22.61
N VAL A 324 12.47 -15.55 -22.01
CA VAL A 324 11.28 -14.93 -21.42
C VAL A 324 10.31 -14.42 -22.48
N GLY A 325 10.80 -13.85 -23.59
CA GLY A 325 9.98 -13.47 -24.75
C GLY A 325 9.28 -14.69 -25.35
N MET A 326 9.99 -15.81 -25.51
CA MET A 326 9.38 -17.08 -25.95
C MET A 326 8.33 -17.59 -24.96
N LEU A 327 8.56 -17.44 -23.64
CA LEU A 327 7.59 -17.82 -22.61
C LEU A 327 6.33 -16.95 -22.67
N ARG A 328 6.48 -15.62 -22.85
CA ARG A 328 5.36 -14.69 -23.05
C ARG A 328 4.47 -15.16 -24.19
N ASP A 329 5.05 -15.46 -25.35
CA ASP A 329 4.29 -15.83 -26.53
C ASP A 329 3.52 -17.15 -26.31
N ARG A 330 4.10 -18.08 -25.56
CA ARG A 330 3.42 -19.32 -25.16
C ARG A 330 2.31 -19.09 -24.12
N LEU A 331 2.49 -18.14 -23.20
CA LEU A 331 1.47 -17.74 -22.23
C LEU A 331 0.24 -17.09 -22.90
N ARG A 332 0.43 -16.40 -24.02
CA ARG A 332 -0.67 -15.74 -24.77
C ARG A 332 -1.77 -16.70 -25.21
N ILE A 333 -1.42 -17.94 -25.53
CA ILE A 333 -2.35 -19.01 -25.92
C ILE A 333 -3.34 -19.33 -24.77
N TRP A 334 -2.96 -19.05 -23.53
CA TRP A 334 -3.76 -19.29 -22.32
C TRP A 334 -4.66 -18.12 -21.94
N GLY A 335 -4.78 -17.11 -22.81
CA GLY A 335 -5.48 -15.88 -22.47
C GLY A 335 -4.70 -14.99 -21.49
N ILE A 336 -3.40 -15.26 -21.29
CA ILE A 336 -2.53 -14.50 -20.41
C ILE A 336 -1.70 -13.53 -21.24
N HIS A 337 -1.84 -12.22 -20.99
CA HIS A 337 -0.91 -11.24 -21.54
C HIS A 337 0.24 -11.06 -20.55
N ALA A 338 1.43 -11.51 -20.94
CA ALA A 338 2.62 -11.43 -20.11
C ALA A 338 3.48 -10.21 -20.50
N PHE A 339 3.67 -9.28 -19.57
CA PHE A 339 4.55 -8.13 -19.75
C PHE A 339 5.99 -8.53 -19.45
N VAL A 340 6.90 -8.22 -20.38
CA VAL A 340 8.34 -8.51 -20.28
C VAL A 340 9.09 -7.18 -20.32
N ALA A 341 9.59 -6.74 -19.17
CA ALA A 341 10.43 -5.55 -19.12
C ALA A 341 11.66 -5.77 -20.04
N HIS A 342 11.99 -4.80 -20.90
CA HIS A 342 13.14 -4.76 -21.85
C HIS A 342 12.88 -5.22 -23.30
N GLU A 343 11.70 -5.74 -23.67
CA GLU A 343 11.33 -5.98 -25.09
C GLU A 343 10.27 -5.01 -25.64
N ASP A 344 9.35 -4.51 -24.80
CA ASP A 344 8.10 -3.88 -25.26
C ASP A 344 8.11 -2.34 -25.38
N ILE A 345 9.27 -1.69 -25.55
CA ILE A 345 9.34 -0.21 -25.56
C ILE A 345 10.24 0.33 -26.69
N GLU A 346 9.67 1.17 -27.55
CA GLU A 346 10.42 1.91 -28.58
C GLU A 346 11.48 2.86 -27.97
N PRO A 347 12.63 3.07 -28.62
CA PRO A 347 13.66 3.99 -28.14
C PRO A 347 13.13 5.44 -28.16
N THR A 348 12.74 5.96 -26.99
CA THR A 348 12.51 7.39 -26.60
C THR A 348 11.50 7.56 -25.44
N ALA A 349 10.79 6.51 -25.00
CA ALA A 349 9.86 6.60 -23.87
C ALA A 349 10.58 6.53 -22.50
N GLU A 350 10.01 7.17 -21.46
CA GLU A 350 10.47 7.05 -20.07
C GLU A 350 10.28 5.61 -19.56
N TRP A 351 11.30 4.78 -19.79
CA TRP A 351 11.38 3.33 -19.51
C TRP A 351 10.82 2.91 -18.14
N GLN A 352 11.11 3.69 -17.10
CA GLN A 352 10.69 3.41 -15.73
C GLN A 352 9.17 3.55 -15.53
N LYS A 353 8.52 4.50 -16.21
CA LYS A 353 7.10 4.81 -16.01
C LYS A 353 6.20 3.68 -16.52
N THR A 354 6.60 3.03 -17.61
CA THR A 354 5.88 1.89 -18.20
C THR A 354 5.96 0.66 -17.31
N ILE A 355 7.13 0.35 -16.76
CA ILE A 355 7.32 -0.76 -15.82
C ILE A 355 6.47 -0.54 -14.57
N GLU A 356 6.49 0.66 -13.99
CA GLU A 356 5.65 1.01 -12.85
C GLU A 356 4.14 0.92 -13.17
N ASN A 357 3.73 1.29 -14.38
CA ASN A 357 2.33 1.17 -14.79
C ASN A 357 1.91 -0.30 -14.93
N ALA A 358 2.77 -1.14 -15.52
CA ALA A 358 2.52 -2.57 -15.66
C ALA A 358 2.47 -3.25 -14.28
N LEU A 359 3.42 -2.96 -13.39
CA LEU A 359 3.39 -3.45 -12.00
C LEU A 359 2.13 -3.03 -11.24
N ALA A 360 1.65 -1.80 -11.46
CA ALA A 360 0.44 -1.30 -10.80
C ALA A 360 -0.87 -1.91 -11.32
N THR A 361 -0.85 -2.44 -12.53
CA THR A 361 -2.05 -2.94 -13.24
C THR A 361 -2.00 -4.44 -13.52
N MET A 362 -0.99 -5.18 -13.06
CA MET A 362 -0.95 -6.63 -13.23
C MET A 362 -1.99 -7.35 -12.35
N ASP A 363 -2.50 -8.48 -12.85
CA ASP A 363 -3.37 -9.39 -12.09
C ASP A 363 -2.56 -10.41 -11.28
N SER A 364 -1.33 -10.71 -11.72
CA SER A 364 -0.41 -11.64 -11.06
C SER A 364 1.04 -11.33 -11.41
N PHE A 365 1.95 -11.74 -10.53
CA PHE A 365 3.39 -11.54 -10.68
C PHE A 365 4.14 -12.88 -10.69
N VAL A 366 5.07 -13.05 -11.63
CA VAL A 366 5.90 -14.24 -11.73
C VAL A 366 7.38 -13.85 -11.62
N ALA A 367 8.08 -14.42 -10.64
CA ALA A 367 9.52 -14.29 -10.49
C ALA A 367 10.23 -15.51 -11.10
N LEU A 368 10.99 -15.29 -12.17
CA LEU A 368 11.76 -16.33 -12.86
C LEU A 368 13.17 -16.42 -12.27
N MET A 369 13.34 -17.25 -11.23
CA MET A 369 14.55 -17.33 -10.41
C MET A 369 15.69 -18.11 -11.10
N THR A 370 16.38 -17.46 -12.04
CA THR A 370 17.62 -17.96 -12.67
C THR A 370 18.84 -17.68 -11.79
N ASP A 371 19.99 -18.31 -12.07
CA ASP A 371 21.20 -18.21 -11.24
C ASP A 371 21.71 -16.79 -11.00
N LYS A 372 21.33 -15.85 -11.88
CA LYS A 372 21.77 -14.45 -11.84
C LYS A 372 20.66 -13.48 -11.44
N PHE A 373 19.50 -13.99 -11.03
CA PHE A 373 18.32 -13.16 -10.73
C PHE A 373 18.66 -12.03 -9.74
N HIS A 374 19.40 -12.33 -8.66
CA HIS A 374 19.80 -11.36 -7.63
C HIS A 374 20.83 -10.31 -8.10
N ASP A 375 21.52 -10.53 -9.21
CA ASP A 375 22.50 -9.57 -9.72
C ASP A 375 21.84 -8.27 -10.24
N SER A 376 20.51 -8.29 -10.42
CA SER A 376 19.74 -7.14 -10.89
C SER A 376 19.01 -6.45 -9.73
N ASN A 377 19.43 -5.22 -9.42
CA ASN A 377 18.77 -4.35 -8.44
C ASN A 377 17.27 -4.12 -8.72
N TRP A 378 16.80 -4.34 -9.95
CA TRP A 378 15.41 -4.16 -10.34
C TRP A 378 14.52 -5.34 -9.97
N THR A 379 15.01 -6.57 -10.11
CA THR A 379 14.21 -7.78 -9.83
C THR A 379 13.73 -7.83 -8.38
N ASP A 380 14.60 -7.49 -7.42
CA ASP A 380 14.26 -7.41 -6.00
C ASP A 380 13.25 -6.29 -5.70
N GLN A 381 13.33 -5.16 -6.43
CA GLN A 381 12.37 -4.05 -6.31
C GLN A 381 11.00 -4.42 -6.86
N GLU A 382 10.95 -5.09 -8.02
CA GLU A 382 9.73 -5.60 -8.65
C GLU A 382 9.02 -6.62 -7.74
N VAL A 383 9.78 -7.55 -7.15
CA VAL A 383 9.28 -8.51 -6.15
C VAL A 383 8.71 -7.76 -4.94
N GLY A 384 9.43 -6.76 -4.43
CA GLY A 384 8.96 -5.92 -3.32
C GLY A 384 7.64 -5.20 -3.65
N TYR A 385 7.53 -4.65 -4.85
CA TYR A 385 6.32 -3.98 -5.34
C TYR A 385 5.13 -4.95 -5.45
N ALA A 386 5.34 -6.11 -6.06
CA ALA A 386 4.31 -7.14 -6.20
C ALA A 386 3.81 -7.63 -4.84
N MET A 387 4.72 -7.81 -3.88
CA MET A 387 4.38 -8.17 -2.50
C MET A 387 3.55 -7.09 -1.81
N GLY A 388 3.91 -5.82 -1.95
CA GLY A 388 3.15 -4.70 -1.43
C GLY A 388 1.78 -4.55 -2.10
N SER A 389 1.69 -4.90 -3.38
CA SER A 389 0.44 -4.87 -4.14
C SER A 389 -0.51 -6.00 -3.76
N GLY A 390 -0.04 -7.06 -3.11
CA GLY A 390 -0.91 -8.17 -2.68
C GLY A 390 -1.59 -8.92 -3.84
N VAL A 391 -1.00 -8.86 -5.04
CA VAL A 391 -1.38 -9.76 -6.14
C VAL A 391 -0.82 -11.16 -5.89
N PRO A 392 -1.38 -12.23 -6.48
CA PRO A 392 -0.76 -13.54 -6.44
C PRO A 392 0.68 -13.49 -6.95
N ILE A 393 1.59 -14.14 -6.24
CA ILE A 393 3.01 -14.22 -6.59
C ILE A 393 3.36 -15.67 -6.84
N ILE A 394 3.97 -15.93 -8.00
CA ILE A 394 4.47 -17.24 -8.39
C ILE A 394 5.98 -17.16 -8.49
N ALA A 395 6.68 -17.86 -7.59
CA ALA A 395 8.11 -18.04 -7.69
C ALA A 395 8.43 -19.31 -8.48
N VAL A 396 9.19 -19.18 -9.56
CA VAL A 396 9.64 -20.32 -10.37
C VAL A 396 11.14 -20.48 -10.17
N ASN A 397 11.57 -21.60 -9.59
CA ASN A 397 12.97 -21.96 -9.52
C ASN A 397 13.44 -22.51 -10.89
N LEU A 398 14.32 -21.76 -11.55
CA LEU A 398 14.99 -22.11 -12.81
C LEU A 398 16.52 -22.23 -12.65
N GLY A 399 17.01 -22.28 -11.40
CA GLY A 399 18.43 -22.32 -11.08
C GLY A 399 18.68 -22.07 -9.59
N ILE A 400 17.95 -21.12 -8.99
CA ILE A 400 18.07 -20.79 -7.57
C ILE A 400 16.73 -20.85 -6.84
N ASN A 401 16.83 -21.09 -5.53
CA ASN A 401 15.67 -21.00 -4.65
C ASN A 401 15.28 -19.54 -4.39
N PRO A 402 13.99 -19.26 -4.15
CA PRO A 402 13.52 -17.95 -3.70
C PRO A 402 14.26 -17.52 -2.43
N TYR A 403 14.67 -16.26 -2.37
CA TYR A 403 15.37 -15.66 -1.25
C TYR A 403 14.63 -14.41 -0.77
N GLY A 404 15.10 -13.79 0.33
CA GLY A 404 14.45 -12.62 0.90
C GLY A 404 12.98 -12.87 1.27
N PHE A 405 12.11 -11.88 1.07
CA PHE A 405 10.70 -11.97 1.46
C PHE A 405 9.86 -12.92 0.60
N ILE A 406 10.25 -13.20 -0.64
CA ILE A 406 9.59 -14.20 -1.50
C ILE A 406 9.99 -15.64 -1.10
N GLY A 407 11.05 -15.80 -0.30
CA GLY A 407 11.46 -17.08 0.31
C GLY A 407 10.41 -17.78 1.16
N LYS A 408 9.37 -17.05 1.61
CA LYS A 408 8.22 -17.63 2.33
C LYS A 408 7.27 -18.44 1.43
N TYR A 409 7.34 -18.24 0.12
CA TYR A 409 6.53 -18.98 -0.85
C TYR A 409 7.35 -20.16 -1.40
N GLN A 410 6.74 -21.34 -1.43
CA GLN A 410 7.37 -22.51 -2.04
C GLN A 410 7.46 -22.29 -3.55
N ALA A 411 8.69 -22.25 -4.08
CA ALA A 411 8.90 -22.15 -5.53
C ALA A 411 8.46 -23.42 -6.25
N ILE A 412 7.92 -23.23 -7.45
CA ILE A 412 7.75 -24.31 -8.41
C ILE A 412 9.14 -24.65 -8.98
N LYS A 413 9.59 -25.89 -8.82
CA LYS A 413 10.79 -26.37 -9.52
C LYS A 413 10.44 -26.66 -10.97
N SER A 414 10.98 -25.86 -11.88
CA SER A 414 10.68 -25.95 -13.31
C SER A 414 11.93 -25.87 -14.18
N ASN A 415 11.72 -25.90 -15.50
CA ASN A 415 12.72 -25.63 -16.52
C ASN A 415 12.05 -24.89 -17.70
N TRP A 416 12.85 -24.34 -18.61
CA TRP A 416 12.34 -23.53 -19.73
C TRP A 416 11.39 -24.27 -20.69
N GLU A 417 11.42 -25.60 -20.72
CA GLU A 417 10.55 -26.42 -21.59
C GLU A 417 9.14 -26.58 -21.04
N LYS A 418 8.96 -26.60 -19.71
CA LYS A 418 7.65 -26.83 -19.07
C LYS A 418 7.15 -25.68 -18.20
N VAL A 419 7.93 -24.62 -18.01
CA VAL A 419 7.61 -23.49 -17.12
C VAL A 419 6.26 -22.84 -17.43
N GLU A 420 5.83 -22.81 -18.69
CA GLU A 420 4.49 -22.34 -19.07
C GLU A 420 3.38 -23.13 -18.36
N ASN A 421 3.49 -24.46 -18.33
CA ASN A 421 2.47 -25.36 -17.81
C ASN A 421 2.44 -25.29 -16.29
N ASP A 422 3.61 -25.13 -15.68
CA ASP A 422 3.76 -24.95 -14.24
C ASP A 422 3.16 -23.61 -13.77
N ILE A 423 3.41 -22.51 -14.49
CA ILE A 423 2.81 -21.18 -14.21
C ILE A 423 1.30 -21.25 -14.36
N VAL A 424 0.81 -21.74 -15.51
CA VAL A 424 -0.62 -21.88 -15.78
C VAL A 424 -1.27 -22.77 -14.72
N SER A 425 -0.59 -23.83 -14.27
CA SER A 425 -1.09 -24.70 -13.21
C SER A 425 -1.33 -24.00 -11.88
N GLN A 426 -0.50 -23.02 -11.51
CA GLN A 426 -0.75 -22.22 -10.32
C GLN A 426 -1.87 -21.20 -10.52
N LEU A 427 -2.07 -20.74 -11.77
CA LEU A 427 -3.12 -19.79 -12.14
C LEU A 427 -4.48 -20.44 -12.44
N LYS A 428 -4.61 -21.77 -12.35
CA LYS A 428 -5.83 -22.56 -12.66
C LYS A 428 -7.10 -22.11 -11.94
N ARG A 429 -7.01 -21.42 -10.80
CA ARG A 429 -8.19 -20.88 -10.08
C ARG A 429 -8.68 -19.54 -10.64
N VAL A 430 -7.93 -18.93 -11.56
CA VAL A 430 -8.13 -17.56 -12.03
C VAL A 430 -8.32 -17.49 -13.55
N VAL A 431 -7.89 -18.50 -14.30
CA VAL A 431 -8.21 -18.64 -15.72
C VAL A 431 -9.68 -19.02 -15.86
N SER A 432 -10.47 -18.12 -16.46
CA SER A 432 -11.90 -18.33 -16.59
C SER A 432 -12.21 -19.41 -17.64
N ILE A 433 -13.20 -20.27 -17.37
CA ILE A 433 -13.69 -21.27 -18.33
C ILE A 433 -14.11 -20.61 -19.68
N PRO A 434 -14.75 -19.42 -19.70
CA PRO A 434 -14.99 -18.68 -20.94
C PRO A 434 -13.73 -18.41 -21.79
N ASP A 435 -12.61 -18.04 -21.18
CA ASP A 435 -11.36 -17.74 -21.91
C ASP A 435 -10.73 -19.01 -22.47
N PHE A 436 -10.81 -20.11 -21.73
CA PHE A 436 -10.38 -21.42 -22.23
C PHE A 436 -11.21 -21.86 -23.45
N ILE A 437 -12.54 -21.67 -23.40
CA ILE A 437 -13.43 -21.95 -24.53
C ILE A 437 -13.08 -21.06 -25.73
N HIS A 438 -12.74 -19.78 -25.50
CA HIS A 438 -12.31 -18.88 -26.56
C HIS A 438 -10.97 -19.33 -27.18
N ALA A 439 -9.98 -19.71 -26.36
CA ALA A 439 -8.72 -20.27 -26.84
C ALA A 439 -8.91 -21.56 -27.65
N MET A 440 -9.84 -22.42 -27.25
CA MET A 440 -10.22 -23.59 -28.05
C MET A 440 -10.78 -23.19 -29.41
N LYS A 441 -11.57 -22.12 -29.52
CA LYS A 441 -12.12 -21.66 -30.81
C LYS A 441 -11.06 -21.06 -31.73
N GLU A 442 -10.07 -20.38 -31.18
CA GLU A 442 -9.02 -19.67 -31.94
C GLU A 442 -7.76 -20.52 -32.22
N SER A 443 -7.64 -21.72 -31.65
CA SER A 443 -6.45 -22.55 -31.79
C SER A 443 -6.25 -23.02 -33.25
N THR A 444 -5.05 -22.85 -33.79
CA THR A 444 -4.71 -23.22 -35.18
C THR A 444 -3.48 -24.13 -35.31
N SER A 445 -2.73 -24.37 -34.22
CA SER A 445 -1.50 -25.17 -34.26
C SER A 445 -1.63 -26.47 -33.47
N ASP A 446 -0.97 -27.54 -33.92
CA ASP A 446 -0.94 -28.84 -33.23
C ASP A 446 -0.36 -28.71 -31.82
N VAL A 447 0.69 -27.89 -31.63
CA VAL A 447 1.29 -27.62 -30.31
C VAL A 447 0.27 -26.95 -29.37
N SER A 448 -0.47 -25.95 -29.85
CA SER A 448 -1.53 -25.27 -29.09
C SER A 448 -2.64 -26.25 -28.70
N CYS A 449 -3.07 -27.12 -29.62
CA CYS A 449 -4.11 -28.11 -29.36
C CYS A 449 -3.67 -29.13 -28.30
N LYS A 450 -2.45 -29.66 -28.37
CA LYS A 450 -1.92 -30.60 -27.36
C LYS A 450 -1.83 -29.97 -25.97
N ASN A 451 -1.44 -28.71 -25.90
CA ASN A 451 -1.41 -27.95 -24.64
C ASN A 451 -2.81 -27.75 -24.06
N LEU A 452 -3.80 -27.38 -24.88
CA LEU A 452 -5.20 -27.25 -24.46
C LEU A 452 -5.78 -28.57 -23.93
N ALA A 453 -5.45 -29.71 -24.54
CA ALA A 453 -5.90 -31.04 -24.08
C ALA A 453 -5.38 -31.37 -22.68
N ARG A 454 -4.08 -31.12 -22.44
CA ARG A 454 -3.47 -31.30 -21.11
C ARG A 454 -4.15 -30.45 -20.05
N TYR A 455 -4.55 -29.23 -20.39
CA TYR A 455 -5.19 -28.32 -19.45
C TYR A 455 -6.61 -28.70 -19.09
N LEU A 456 -7.37 -29.23 -20.05
CA LEU A 456 -8.71 -29.74 -19.79
C LEU A 456 -8.73 -30.74 -18.62
N THR A 457 -7.70 -31.57 -18.48
CA THR A 457 -7.57 -32.55 -17.37
C THR A 457 -7.51 -31.91 -15.98
N CYS A 458 -7.23 -30.61 -15.91
CA CYS A 458 -6.94 -29.88 -14.69
C CYS A 458 -7.97 -28.79 -14.38
N LEU A 459 -9.05 -28.71 -15.15
CA LEU A 459 -10.15 -27.78 -14.88
C LEU A 459 -10.87 -28.18 -13.58
N PRO A 460 -11.43 -27.20 -12.84
CA PRO A 460 -12.31 -27.48 -11.71
C PRO A 460 -13.62 -28.15 -12.17
N ASP A 461 -14.49 -28.54 -11.22
CA ASP A 461 -15.80 -29.10 -11.55
C ASP A 461 -16.58 -28.18 -12.51
N LEU A 462 -16.92 -28.71 -13.68
CA LEU A 462 -17.57 -27.98 -14.76
C LEU A 462 -19.09 -28.04 -14.62
N SER A 463 -19.77 -26.91 -14.83
CA SER A 463 -21.23 -26.91 -14.97
C SER A 463 -21.66 -27.49 -16.31
N GLU A 464 -22.87 -28.04 -16.40
CA GLU A 464 -23.41 -28.59 -17.66
C GLU A 464 -23.35 -27.59 -18.83
N ARG A 465 -23.61 -26.31 -18.55
CA ARG A 465 -23.59 -25.23 -19.54
C ARG A 465 -22.18 -24.94 -20.07
N GLU A 466 -21.16 -25.11 -19.24
CA GLU A 466 -19.76 -24.94 -19.63
C GLU A 466 -19.29 -26.12 -20.47
N ILE A 467 -19.69 -27.34 -20.11
CA ILE A 467 -19.34 -28.52 -20.89
C ILE A 467 -19.97 -28.47 -22.29
N ASP A 468 -21.24 -28.06 -22.41
CA ASP A 468 -21.87 -27.87 -23.72
C ASP A 468 -21.11 -26.86 -24.59
N ARG A 469 -20.57 -25.79 -23.99
CA ARG A 469 -19.76 -24.79 -24.72
C ARG A 469 -18.36 -25.31 -25.11
N ILE A 470 -17.77 -26.17 -24.29
CA ILE A 470 -16.50 -26.84 -24.61
C ILE A 470 -16.70 -27.81 -25.79
N ILE A 471 -17.80 -28.57 -25.79
CA ILE A 471 -18.18 -29.46 -26.90
C ILE A 471 -18.42 -28.67 -28.18
N ASP A 472 -19.11 -27.53 -28.09
CA ASP A 472 -19.31 -26.62 -29.23
C ASP A 472 -17.97 -26.12 -29.80
N ALA A 473 -17.06 -25.64 -28.95
CA ALA A 473 -15.73 -25.19 -29.38
C ALA A 473 -14.91 -26.31 -30.04
N TYR A 474 -14.93 -27.52 -29.48
CA TYR A 474 -14.28 -28.68 -30.08
C TYR A 474 -14.87 -29.02 -31.46
N ASN A 475 -16.19 -29.07 -31.58
CA ASN A 475 -16.87 -29.43 -32.83
C ASN A 475 -16.72 -28.40 -33.96
N THR A 476 -16.43 -27.15 -33.61
CA THR A 476 -16.33 -26.02 -34.54
C THR A 476 -14.90 -25.70 -34.97
N ASN A 477 -13.89 -26.29 -34.34
CA ASN A 477 -12.48 -26.09 -34.68
C ASN A 477 -11.84 -27.37 -35.27
N ALA A 478 -11.44 -27.31 -36.55
CA ALA A 478 -10.80 -28.43 -37.26
C ALA A 478 -9.46 -28.85 -36.65
N ALA A 479 -8.64 -27.92 -36.18
CA ALA A 479 -7.34 -28.23 -35.58
C ALA A 479 -7.48 -29.04 -34.28
N LEU A 480 -8.56 -28.81 -33.51
CA LEU A 480 -8.86 -29.59 -32.31
C LEU A 480 -9.38 -30.99 -32.64
N LEU A 481 -10.20 -31.13 -33.68
CA LEU A 481 -10.70 -32.42 -34.15
C LEU A 481 -9.56 -33.35 -34.60
N ASP A 482 -8.55 -32.79 -35.25
CA ASP A 482 -7.38 -33.53 -35.75
C ASP A 482 -6.32 -33.80 -34.66
N CYS A 483 -6.43 -33.15 -33.50
CA CYS A 483 -5.48 -33.31 -32.40
C CYS A 483 -5.64 -34.66 -31.70
N CYS A 484 -4.57 -35.47 -31.69
CA CYS A 484 -4.58 -36.83 -31.13
C CYS A 484 -4.90 -36.90 -29.62
N ASP A 485 -4.58 -35.83 -28.88
CA ASP A 485 -4.86 -35.71 -27.44
C ASP A 485 -6.33 -35.38 -27.16
N PHE A 486 -7.03 -34.67 -28.08
CA PHE A 486 -8.47 -34.41 -27.94
C PHE A 486 -9.33 -35.57 -28.45
N ASN A 487 -8.99 -36.12 -29.62
CA ASN A 487 -9.77 -37.16 -30.28
C ASN A 487 -9.48 -38.59 -29.75
N GLY A 488 -8.52 -38.74 -28.83
CA GLY A 488 -8.24 -40.00 -28.13
C GLY A 488 -7.48 -41.04 -28.95
N THR A 489 -6.85 -40.64 -30.06
CA THR A 489 -6.01 -41.53 -30.88
C THR A 489 -4.56 -41.60 -30.41
N ASN A 490 -4.18 -40.84 -29.38
CA ASN A 490 -2.84 -40.92 -28.78
C ASN A 490 -2.61 -42.30 -28.13
N GLN A 491 -1.67 -43.07 -28.70
CA GLN A 491 -1.34 -44.42 -28.22
C GLN A 491 -0.66 -44.44 -26.85
N HIS A 492 -0.08 -43.32 -26.41
CA HIS A 492 0.61 -43.19 -25.13
C HIS A 492 -0.28 -42.74 -23.98
N ASP A 493 -1.46 -42.15 -24.25
CA ASP A 493 -2.40 -41.69 -23.21
C ASP A 493 -3.88 -41.90 -23.62
N LYS A 494 -4.38 -43.11 -23.37
CA LYS A 494 -5.76 -43.50 -23.68
C LYS A 494 -6.82 -42.84 -22.78
N ASN A 495 -6.41 -42.19 -21.69
CA ASN A 495 -7.29 -41.56 -20.70
C ASN A 495 -7.30 -40.02 -20.81
N GLY A 496 -6.66 -39.47 -21.84
CA GLY A 496 -6.52 -38.02 -22.08
C GLY A 496 -7.51 -37.45 -23.10
N SER A 497 -8.37 -38.27 -23.72
CA SER A 497 -9.36 -37.75 -24.68
C SER A 497 -10.37 -36.80 -24.04
N LEU A 498 -10.91 -35.88 -24.83
CA LEU A 498 -11.98 -34.95 -24.40
C LEU A 498 -13.13 -35.70 -23.73
N HIS A 499 -13.54 -36.83 -24.32
CA HIS A 499 -14.57 -37.69 -23.77
C HIS A 499 -14.20 -38.23 -22.38
N SER A 500 -12.99 -38.79 -22.22
CA SER A 500 -12.53 -39.38 -20.95
C SER A 500 -12.30 -38.35 -19.83
N ILE A 501 -11.97 -37.11 -20.19
CA ILE A 501 -11.79 -36.02 -19.23
C ILE A 501 -13.15 -35.51 -18.75
N LEU A 502 -14.10 -35.28 -19.66
CA LEU A 502 -15.46 -34.85 -19.31
C LEU A 502 -16.19 -35.90 -18.47
N GLN A 503 -15.86 -37.19 -18.63
CA GLN A 503 -16.38 -38.26 -17.76
C GLN A 503 -16.07 -38.07 -16.27
N LYS A 504 -14.99 -37.37 -15.93
CA LYS A 504 -14.58 -37.12 -14.53
C LYS A 504 -15.37 -35.99 -13.87
N HIS A 505 -16.00 -35.12 -14.67
CA HIS A 505 -16.68 -33.91 -14.19
C HIS A 505 -18.21 -34.00 -14.22
N THR A 506 -18.80 -35.13 -14.61
CA THR A 506 -20.27 -35.24 -14.83
C THR A 506 -20.81 -36.67 -14.66
N ARG A 507 -22.12 -36.81 -14.43
CA ARG A 507 -22.80 -38.11 -14.21
C ARG A 507 -22.92 -38.95 -15.50
N ARG A 508 -22.88 -40.28 -15.36
CA ARG A 508 -22.90 -41.28 -16.48
C ARG A 508 -24.02 -41.09 -17.50
N GLU A 509 -25.20 -40.66 -17.08
CA GLU A 509 -26.37 -40.48 -17.94
C GLU A 509 -26.20 -39.29 -18.90
N ILE A 510 -25.64 -38.18 -18.42
CA ILE A 510 -25.38 -36.97 -19.19
C ILE A 510 -24.26 -37.23 -20.22
N ILE A 511 -23.24 -38.03 -19.85
CA ILE A 511 -22.14 -38.43 -20.75
C ILE A 511 -22.65 -39.16 -22.00
N GLN A 512 -23.68 -40.01 -21.88
CA GLN A 512 -24.24 -40.73 -23.02
C GLN A 512 -24.96 -39.81 -24.01
N GLU A 513 -25.59 -38.75 -23.52
CA GLU A 513 -26.24 -37.74 -24.36
C GLU A 513 -25.20 -36.81 -25.01
N MET A 514 -24.16 -36.43 -24.26
CA MET A 514 -23.04 -35.61 -24.75
C MET A 514 -22.22 -36.30 -25.85
N SER A 515 -21.98 -37.61 -25.71
CA SER A 515 -21.25 -38.40 -26.71
C SER A 515 -21.93 -38.38 -28.08
N LYS A 516 -23.27 -38.19 -28.11
CA LYS A 516 -24.04 -38.05 -29.35
C LYS A 516 -23.91 -36.65 -29.97
N LYS A 517 -23.59 -35.62 -29.16
CA LYS A 517 -23.40 -34.23 -29.61
C LYS A 517 -21.98 -33.96 -30.14
N MET A 518 -20.99 -34.76 -29.77
CA MET A 518 -19.63 -34.63 -30.29
C MET A 518 -19.56 -35.13 -31.73
N ARG A 519 -19.00 -34.34 -32.66
CA ARG A 519 -18.73 -34.79 -34.02
C ARG A 519 -17.70 -35.91 -33.94
N ALA A 520 -18.13 -37.12 -34.26
CA ALA A 520 -17.38 -38.35 -33.99
C ALA A 520 -16.08 -38.45 -34.78
N LEU A 521 -15.03 -38.94 -34.11
CA LEU A 521 -14.34 -40.15 -34.55
C LEU A 521 -14.63 -41.25 -33.49
N PRO A 522 -14.77 -42.52 -33.90
CA PRO A 522 -15.46 -43.55 -33.12
C PRO A 522 -14.75 -43.87 -31.80
N LEU A 523 -15.55 -44.07 -30.75
CA LEU A 523 -15.08 -44.56 -29.45
C LEU A 523 -14.33 -45.89 -29.62
N PRO A 524 -13.19 -46.12 -28.92
CA PRO A 524 -12.58 -47.43 -28.89
C PRO A 524 -13.55 -48.40 -28.20
N GLN A 525 -14.02 -49.40 -28.95
CA GLN A 525 -14.83 -50.49 -28.40
C GLN A 525 -14.03 -51.21 -27.29
N PRO A 526 -14.66 -51.61 -26.17
CA PRO A 526 -13.97 -52.34 -25.13
C PRO A 526 -13.50 -53.69 -25.70
N SER A 527 -12.19 -53.91 -25.69
CA SER A 527 -11.57 -55.15 -26.17
C SER A 527 -12.15 -56.34 -25.42
N ALA A 528 -12.67 -57.31 -26.16
CA ALA A 528 -13.16 -58.57 -25.64
C ALA A 528 -12.11 -59.26 -24.74
N LYS A 529 -12.60 -59.84 -23.64
CA LYS A 529 -11.80 -60.57 -22.65
C LYS A 529 -10.87 -61.56 -23.36
N SER A 530 -9.60 -61.52 -22.98
CA SER A 530 -8.57 -62.49 -23.36
C SER A 530 -9.01 -63.91 -22.98
N GLN A 531 -9.14 -64.79 -23.96
CA GLN A 531 -9.01 -66.24 -23.72
C GLN A 531 -7.54 -66.57 -23.46
N PRO A 532 -7.22 -67.47 -22.52
CA PRO A 532 -5.85 -67.82 -22.21
C PRO A 532 -5.24 -68.67 -23.35
N TYR A 533 -4.02 -68.31 -23.72
CA TYR A 533 -3.15 -68.99 -24.67
C TYR A 533 -2.78 -70.40 -24.17
N GLN A 534 -3.06 -71.44 -24.97
CA GLN A 534 -2.41 -72.74 -24.86
C GLN A 534 -1.28 -72.82 -25.91
N PRO A 535 -0.07 -73.30 -25.55
CA PRO A 535 0.99 -73.48 -26.53
C PRO A 535 0.82 -74.85 -27.21
N GLU A 536 0.70 -74.87 -28.54
CA GLU A 536 0.89 -76.09 -29.32
C GLU A 536 2.31 -76.13 -29.89
N MET A 537 2.94 -77.29 -29.69
CA MET A 537 4.24 -77.69 -30.19
C MET A 537 4.22 -77.96 -31.70
N ASP A 538 5.37 -77.67 -32.32
CA ASP A 538 6.02 -78.29 -33.49
C ASP A 538 5.17 -79.09 -34.49
N GLU A 539 5.29 -78.74 -35.78
CA GLU A 539 5.90 -79.61 -36.79
C GLU A 539 6.08 -78.85 -38.12
N VAL A 540 7.29 -78.89 -38.67
CA VAL A 540 7.61 -78.45 -40.05
C VAL A 540 7.72 -79.69 -40.93
N PRO A 541 6.94 -79.83 -42.02
CA PRO A 541 7.18 -80.86 -43.01
C PRO A 541 8.03 -80.32 -44.17
N PHE A 542 9.21 -80.91 -44.31
CA PHE A 542 10.17 -80.99 -45.44
C PHE A 542 10.56 -79.72 -46.22
#